data_AF-A0A3D4MA73-F1
#
_entry.id   AF-A0A3D4MA73-F1
#
_cell.length_a   1.000
_cell.length_b   1.000
_cell.length_c   1.000
_cell.angle_alpha   90.00
_cell.angle_beta   90.00
_cell.angle_gamma   90.00
#
_symmetry.space_group_name_H-M   'P 1'
#
loop_
_entity.id
_entity.type
_entity.pdbx_description
1 polymer ?
#
loop_
_entity_poly.entity_id
_entity_poly.type
_entity_poly.pdbx_seq_one_letter_code
_entity_poly.pdbx_strand_id
1 'polypeptide(L)' 'MKSENPKPNNKLPFDFLKLWSMTLPLIISVGVMGFLGHLLDEAIHFNFPLFTLLGIFAGLGVAVYQILRTLNKK' A
#
# COMPACT_ATOMS: atom_id res chain seq x y z
N MET A 1 -13.50 50.02 -8.12
CA MET A 1 -13.89 48.61 -8.36
C MET A 1 -12.63 47.77 -8.26
N LYS A 2 -12.51 46.90 -7.24
CA LYS A 2 -11.30 46.12 -7.01
C LYS A 2 -11.39 44.84 -7.83
N SER A 3 -10.56 44.74 -8.86
CA SER A 3 -10.41 43.55 -9.70
C SER A 3 -9.80 42.43 -8.87
N GLU A 4 -10.59 41.39 -8.59
CA GLU A 4 -10.09 40.14 -8.00
C GLU A 4 -9.30 39.39 -9.08
N ASN A 5 -7.98 39.48 -9.00
CA ASN A 5 -7.09 38.59 -9.75
C ASN A 5 -7.26 37.16 -9.23
N PRO A 6 -7.56 36.16 -10.08
CA PRO A 6 -7.60 34.77 -9.64
C PRO A 6 -6.18 34.35 -9.26
N LYS A 7 -5.97 34.03 -7.98
CA LYS A 7 -4.70 33.46 -7.51
C LYS A 7 -4.40 32.18 -8.33
N PRO A 8 -3.20 32.02 -8.90
CA PRO A 8 -2.82 30.80 -9.58
C PRO A 8 -2.84 29.68 -8.55
N ASN A 9 -3.84 28.82 -8.71
CA ASN A 9 -4.03 27.66 -7.88
C ASN A 9 -2.99 26.61 -8.33
N ASN A 10 -1.79 26.67 -7.75
CA ASN A 10 -0.71 25.69 -7.91
C ASN A 10 -1.08 24.35 -7.23
N LYS A 11 -2.26 23.80 -7.53
CA LYS A 11 -2.57 22.40 -7.24
C LYS A 11 -1.66 21.57 -8.15
N LEU A 12 -0.49 21.21 -7.64
CA LEU A 12 0.16 19.95 -8.00
C LEU A 12 -0.94 18.89 -8.11
N PRO A 13 -0.90 17.97 -9.10
CA PRO A 13 -1.98 17.02 -9.34
C PRO A 13 -2.18 16.18 -8.08
N PHE A 14 -3.15 16.59 -7.25
CA PHE A 14 -3.43 16.04 -5.92
C PHE A 14 -3.73 14.54 -6.01
N ASP A 15 -4.10 14.07 -7.20
CA ASP A 15 -4.36 12.68 -7.52
C ASP A 15 -3.11 11.80 -7.47
N PHE A 16 -1.92 12.31 -7.81
CA PHE A 16 -0.70 11.49 -7.80
C PHE A 16 -0.27 11.16 -6.37
N LEU A 17 -0.36 12.14 -5.47
CA LEU A 17 -0.03 11.95 -4.05
C LEU A 17 -1.05 11.03 -3.36
N LYS A 18 -2.33 11.11 -3.77
CA LYS A 18 -3.40 10.23 -3.30
C LYS A 18 -3.26 8.80 -3.83
N LEU A 19 -2.79 8.64 -5.07
CA LEU A 19 -2.49 7.32 -5.63
C LEU A 19 -1.35 6.67 -4.83
N TRP A 20 -0.23 7.39 -4.66
CA TRP A 20 0.92 6.93 -3.88
C TRP A 20 0.57 6.56 -2.44
N SER A 21 -0.32 7.32 -1.78
CA SER A 21 -0.73 7.01 -0.40
C SER A 21 -1.58 5.74 -0.29
N MET A 22 -2.17 5.26 -1.39
CA MET A 22 -2.95 4.01 -1.44
C MET A 22 -2.10 2.82 -1.91
N THR A 23 -1.20 3.01 -2.88
CA THR A 23 -0.34 1.92 -3.38
C THR A 23 0.85 1.63 -2.49
N LEU A 24 1.42 2.62 -1.79
CA LEU A 24 2.56 2.38 -0.88
C LEU A 24 2.26 1.34 0.20
N PRO A 25 1.15 1.43 0.96
CA PRO A 25 0.81 0.44 1.97
C PRO A 25 0.68 -0.97 1.40
N LEU A 26 0.19 -1.10 0.16
CA LEU A 26 0.03 -2.40 -0.50
C LEU A 26 1.39 -3.01 -0.84
N ILE A 27 2.26 -2.24 -1.50
CA ILE A 27 3.60 -2.70 -1.88
C ILE A 27 4.41 -3.06 -0.62
N ILE A 28 4.38 -2.20 0.40
CA ILE A 28 5.10 -2.43 1.65
C ILE A 28 4.56 -3.67 2.35
N SER A 29 3.25 -3.79 2.50
CA SER A 29 2.62 -4.91 3.21
C SER A 29 2.89 -6.25 2.54
N VAL A 30 2.69 -6.35 1.22
CA VAL A 30 2.96 -7.57 0.45
C VAL A 30 4.44 -7.87 0.39
N GLY A 31 5.29 -6.86 0.19
CA GLY A 31 6.74 -7.04 0.14
C GLY A 31 7.31 -7.56 1.46
N VAL A 32 6.90 -6.98 2.59
CA VAL A 32 7.34 -7.41 3.92
C VAL A 32 6.83 -8.82 4.24
N MET A 33 5.54 -9.10 4.03
CA MET A 33 5.00 -10.42 4.36
C MET A 33 5.48 -11.52 3.42
N GLY A 34 5.64 -11.23 2.13
CA GLY A 34 6.23 -12.15 1.17
C GLY A 34 7.68 -12.47 1.51
N PHE A 35 8.48 -11.46 1.90
CA PHE A 35 9.87 -11.66 2.32
C PHE A 35 9.97 -12.50 3.60
N LEU A 36 9.13 -12.23 4.60
CA LEU A 36 9.06 -13.04 5.82
C LEU A 36 8.65 -14.49 5.52
N GLY A 37 7.69 -14.67 4.63
CA GLY A 37 7.27 -15.99 4.17
C GLY A 37 8.39 -16.75 3.46
N HIS A 38 9.16 -16.07 2.62
CA HIS A 38 10.31 -16.63 1.92
C HIS A 38 11.42 -17.07 2.88
N LEU A 39 11.75 -16.24 3.86
CA LEU A 39 12.70 -16.62 4.91
C LEU A 39 12.24 -17.85 5.70
N LEU A 40 10.94 -17.99 5.95
CA LEU A 40 10.38 -19.17 6.59
C LEU A 40 10.46 -20.42 5.71
N ASP A 41 10.10 -20.29 4.42
CA ASP A 41 10.17 -21.39 3.46
C ASP A 41 11.62 -21.92 3.32
N GLU A 42 12.60 -21.02 3.26
CA GLU A 42 14.02 -21.39 3.24
C GLU A 42 14.47 -22.05 4.55
N ALA A 43 14.08 -21.49 5.70
CA ALA A 43 14.46 -22.03 7.01
C ALA A 43 13.97 -23.48 7.21
N ILE A 44 12.77 -23.79 6.70
CA ILE A 44 12.14 -25.11 6.84
C ILE A 44 12.52 -26.05 5.68
N HIS A 45 13.29 -25.58 4.69
CA HIS A 45 13.69 -26.33 3.49
C HIS A 45 12.51 -26.97 2.76
N PHE A 46 11.38 -26.26 2.74
CA PHE A 46 10.16 -26.77 2.13
C PHE A 46 10.24 -26.57 0.61
N ASN A 47 10.03 -27.62 -0.18
CA ASN A 47 10.12 -27.55 -1.64
C ASN A 47 9.03 -26.66 -2.29
N PHE A 48 7.97 -26.37 -1.55
CA PHE A 48 6.87 -25.52 -2.00
C PHE A 48 6.89 -24.19 -1.22
N PRO A 49 6.78 -23.02 -1.86
CA PRO A 49 6.84 -21.73 -1.19
C PRO A 49 5.52 -21.39 -0.48
N LEU A 50 5.12 -22.23 0.48
CA LEU A 50 3.83 -22.16 1.15
C LEU A 50 3.70 -20.89 1.99
N PHE A 51 4.72 -20.58 2.79
CA PHE A 51 4.71 -19.44 3.69
C PHE A 51 4.85 -18.13 2.92
N THR A 52 5.61 -18.10 1.83
CA THR A 52 5.65 -16.97 0.89
C THR A 52 4.26 -16.70 0.32
N LEU A 53 3.57 -17.74 -0.14
CA LEU A 53 2.23 -17.61 -0.71
C LEU A 53 1.23 -17.09 0.33
N LEU A 54 1.21 -17.70 1.52
CA LEU A 54 0.38 -17.26 2.64
C LEU A 54 0.72 -15.83 3.06
N GLY A 55 2.01 -15.49 3.11
CA GLY A 55 2.50 -14.15 3.43
C GLY A 55 2.00 -13.11 2.44
N ILE A 56 2.08 -13.38 1.13
CA ILE A 56 1.54 -12.48 0.10
C ILE A 56 0.04 -12.26 0.29
N PHE A 57 -0.74 -13.33 0.48
CA PHE A 57 -2.19 -13.21 0.71
C PHE A 57 -2.53 -12.45 2.00
N ALA A 58 -1.80 -12.73 3.09
CA ALA A 58 -1.96 -12.02 4.36
C ALA A 58 -1.60 -10.54 4.22
N GLY A 59 -0.48 -10.22 3.57
CA GLY A 59 -0.04 -8.87 3.28
C GLY A 59 -1.05 -8.10 2.43
N LEU A 60 -1.65 -8.76 1.43
CA LEU A 60 -2.72 -8.18 0.62
C LEU A 60 -3.96 -7.87 1.47
N GLY A 61 -4.40 -8.81 2.31
CA GLY A 61 -5.54 -8.64 3.21
C GLY A 61 -5.33 -7.49 4.21
N VAL A 62 -4.13 -7.40 4.80
CA VAL A 62 -3.75 -6.31 5.70
C VAL A 62 -3.79 -4.96 4.97
N ALA A 63 -3.24 -4.89 3.76
CA ALA A 63 -3.24 -3.65 2.97
C ALA A 63 -4.66 -3.19 2.64
N VAL A 64 -5.52 -4.10 2.18
CA VAL A 64 -6.93 -3.82 1.91
C VAL A 64 -7.64 -3.35 3.17
N TYR A 65 -7.44 -4.02 4.30
CA TYR A 65 -8.02 -3.60 5.58
C TYR A 65 -7.56 -2.20 5.99
N GLN A 66 -6.29 -1.86 5.83
CA GLN A 66 -5.77 -0.53 6.12
C GLN A 66 -6.38 0.55 5.21
N ILE A 67 -6.53 0.25 3.91
CA ILE A 67 -7.18 1.14 2.95
C ILE A 67 -8.64 1.37 3.36
N LEU A 68 -9.41 0.30 3.59
CA LEU A 68 -10.80 0.37 4.02
C LEU A 68 -10.96 1.17 5.33
N ARG A 69 -10.09 0.93 6.31
CA ARG A 69 -10.08 1.68 7.57
C ARG A 69 -9.76 3.16 7.37
N THR A 70 -8.87 3.49 6.44
CA THR A 70 -8.51 4.89 6.12
C THR A 70 -9.66 5.60 5.43
N LEU A 71 -10.39 4.90 4.55
CA LEU A 71 -11.59 5.41 3.91
C LEU A 71 -12.75 5.61 4.89
N ASN A 72 -12.96 4.68 5.83
CA ASN A 72 -14.03 4.76 6.82
C ASN A 72 -13.79 5.81 7.93
N LYS A 73 -12.55 6.26 8.10
CA LYS A 73 -12.19 7.32 9.07
C LYS A 73 -12.31 8.74 8.48
N LYS A 74 -12.70 8.86 7.21
CA LYS A 74 -12.82 10.12 6.47
C LYS A 74 -14.27 10.49 6.26
#